data_AF-A0A383C4I9-F1
#
_entry.id   AF-A0A383C4I9-F1
#
_cell.length_a   1.000
_cell.length_b   1.000
_cell.length_c   1.000
_cell.angle_alpha   90.00
_cell.angle_beta   90.00
_cell.angle_gamma   90.00
#
_symmetry.space_group_name_H-M   'P 1'
#
loop_
_entity.id
_entity.type
_entity.pdbx_description
1 polymer ?
#
loop_
_entity_poly.entity_id
_entity_poly.type
_entity_poly.pdbx_seq_one_letter_code
_entity_poly.pdbx_strand_id
1 'polypeptide(L)'
;WDTQENDLSTVKATPAGRDLVKPFVRALRKRDLRVGLYYSHLDWSHPDYPIQTRTERRYDEDPERWQRFLDFREGQLRELTTQFEPDLLWFDGDWEVGGSDVWKSAALRDSLLTWQPEVILNSRINGHGDYATPEQGLPVTPPEGAWELCMTMNDSWGYQDNDHNYKTPYQIIRIFADVLAGGGNLLLDIGPRADGTIPEEQVAILEKLGRWTSANSEAIYGTTAGIPAGHFYGPTTLSKDQ
;
A
#
# COMPACT_ATOMS: atom_id res chain seq x y z
N TRP A 1 2.01 -12.04 10.39
CA TRP A 1 1.51 -12.08 11.78
C TRP A 1 1.24 -13.53 12.15
N ASP A 2 0.82 -13.83 13.38
CA ASP A 2 0.48 -15.21 13.79
C ASP A 2 -0.95 -15.59 13.37
N THR A 3 -1.17 -15.81 12.08
CA THR A 3 -2.49 -16.17 11.55
C THR A 3 -2.95 -17.55 12.01
N GLN A 4 -4.23 -17.70 12.29
CA GLN A 4 -4.88 -18.98 12.58
C GLN A 4 -5.41 -19.68 11.33
N GLU A 5 -5.46 -18.98 10.19
CA GLU A 5 -6.03 -19.50 8.94
C GLU A 5 -5.14 -20.54 8.26
N ASN A 6 -3.82 -20.52 8.52
CA ASN A 6 -2.89 -21.56 8.07
C ASN A 6 -1.60 -21.60 8.93
N ASP A 7 -0.66 -22.47 8.53
CA ASP A 7 0.65 -22.60 9.16
C ASP A 7 1.78 -21.85 8.44
N LEU A 8 1.50 -21.19 7.31
CA LEU A 8 2.50 -20.43 6.55
C LEU A 8 2.61 -19.01 7.09
N SER A 9 3.23 -18.89 8.27
CA SER A 9 3.45 -17.60 8.95
C SER A 9 4.88 -17.46 9.46
N THR A 10 5.32 -16.22 9.74
CA THR A 10 6.65 -15.98 10.32
C THR A 10 6.83 -16.67 11.68
N VAL A 11 5.74 -16.88 12.41
CA VAL A 11 5.75 -17.50 13.74
C VAL A 11 5.93 -19.01 13.64
N LYS A 12 5.20 -19.65 12.72
CA LYS A 12 5.10 -21.11 12.62
C LYS A 12 6.10 -21.72 11.64
N ALA A 13 6.46 -21.01 10.56
CA ALA A 13 7.19 -21.56 9.43
C ALA A 13 8.61 -20.98 9.22
N THR A 14 9.12 -20.14 10.13
CA THR A 14 10.45 -19.53 9.97
C THR A 14 11.29 -19.53 11.26
N PRO A 15 12.63 -19.51 11.17
CA PRO A 15 13.50 -19.38 12.34
C PRO A 15 13.30 -18.10 13.15
N ALA A 16 12.66 -17.06 12.59
CA ALA A 16 12.35 -15.85 13.33
C ALA A 16 11.40 -16.14 14.51
N GLY A 17 10.49 -17.11 14.36
CA GLY A 17 9.64 -17.65 15.43
C GLY A 17 8.80 -16.60 16.15
N ARG A 18 8.47 -15.48 15.48
CA ARG A 18 7.80 -14.33 16.10
C ARG A 18 6.96 -13.53 15.12
N ASP A 19 5.98 -12.82 15.66
CA ASP A 19 5.15 -11.89 14.90
C ASP A 19 5.94 -10.62 14.58
N LEU A 20 5.93 -10.21 13.31
CA LEU A 20 6.58 -9.00 12.82
C LEU A 20 5.60 -7.81 12.65
N VAL A 21 4.30 -8.07 12.51
CA VAL A 21 3.28 -7.03 12.27
C VAL A 21 2.92 -6.35 13.58
N LYS A 22 2.64 -7.12 14.64
CA LYS A 22 2.31 -6.56 15.96
C LYS A 22 3.33 -5.56 16.51
N PRO A 23 4.66 -5.86 16.52
CA PRO A 23 5.64 -4.87 16.98
C PRO A 23 5.75 -3.66 16.04
N PHE A 24 5.55 -3.83 14.73
CA PHE A 24 5.53 -2.73 13.76
C PHE A 24 4.36 -1.76 14.05
N VAL A 25 3.13 -2.27 14.16
CA VAL A 25 1.94 -1.49 14.50
C VAL A 25 2.12 -0.73 15.82
N ARG A 26 2.66 -1.39 16.85
CA ARG A 26 2.96 -0.76 18.14
C ARG A 26 4.00 0.36 18.01
N ALA A 27 5.02 0.17 17.18
CA ALA A 27 6.09 1.16 16.98
C ALA A 27 5.61 2.41 16.23
N LEU A 28 4.68 2.26 15.28
CA LEU A 28 4.01 3.37 14.58
C LEU A 28 3.14 4.18 15.55
N ARG A 29 2.23 3.51 16.27
CA ARG A 29 1.33 4.17 17.23
C ARG A 29 2.08 4.89 18.35
N LYS A 30 3.19 4.32 18.84
CA LYS A 30 4.05 4.99 19.84
C LYS A 30 4.62 6.33 19.33
N ARG A 31 4.68 6.53 18.02
CA ARG A 31 5.15 7.74 17.36
C ARG A 31 4.01 8.61 16.78
N ASP A 32 2.77 8.32 17.16
CA ASP A 32 1.58 9.03 16.67
C ASP A 32 1.42 8.95 15.14
N LEU A 33 1.88 7.84 14.54
CA LEU A 33 1.70 7.56 13.13
C LEU A 33 0.47 6.68 12.91
N ARG A 34 -0.26 7.00 11.84
CA ARG A 34 -1.34 6.16 11.30
C ARG A 34 -0.78 4.82 10.82
N VAL A 35 -1.60 3.78 10.91
CA VAL A 35 -1.23 2.39 10.61
C VAL A 35 -1.87 1.97 9.30
N GLY A 36 -1.04 1.73 8.28
CA GLY A 36 -1.44 1.07 7.04
C GLY A 36 -0.95 -0.38 7.00
N LEU A 37 -1.79 -1.30 6.52
CA LEU A 37 -1.43 -2.69 6.26
C LEU A 37 -1.73 -3.05 4.81
N TYR A 38 -0.71 -3.52 4.10
CA TYR A 38 -0.84 -4.06 2.75
C TYR A 38 -1.33 -5.52 2.82
N TYR A 39 -2.25 -5.91 1.91
CA TYR A 39 -2.73 -7.27 1.76
C TYR A 39 -2.88 -7.66 0.28
N SER A 40 -2.31 -8.79 -0.13
CA SER A 40 -2.48 -9.30 -1.49
C SER A 40 -3.72 -10.20 -1.57
N HIS A 41 -4.65 -9.88 -2.45
CA HIS A 41 -5.82 -10.71 -2.75
C HIS A 41 -5.42 -12.03 -3.37
N LEU A 42 -4.41 -12.02 -4.25
CA LEU A 42 -3.83 -13.23 -4.80
C LEU A 42 -2.91 -13.88 -3.77
N ASP A 43 -2.93 -15.21 -3.71
CA ASP A 43 -2.03 -15.96 -2.84
C ASP A 43 -1.52 -17.19 -3.58
N TRP A 44 -0.35 -17.07 -4.17
CA TRP A 44 0.27 -18.18 -4.90
C TRP A 44 0.66 -19.36 -3.98
N SER A 45 0.74 -19.16 -2.67
CA SER A 45 1.05 -20.24 -1.74
C SER A 45 -0.16 -21.10 -1.40
N HIS A 46 -1.37 -20.52 -1.41
CA HIS A 46 -2.58 -21.22 -0.99
C HIS A 46 -3.01 -22.27 -2.01
N PRO A 47 -3.24 -23.55 -1.65
CA PRO A 47 -3.50 -24.64 -2.61
C PRO A 47 -4.81 -24.49 -3.38
N ASP A 48 -5.81 -23.83 -2.79
CA ASP A 48 -7.09 -23.53 -3.43
C ASP A 48 -7.07 -22.21 -4.23
N TYR A 49 -5.94 -21.51 -4.33
CA TYR A 49 -5.80 -20.39 -5.28
C TYR A 49 -5.46 -20.95 -6.67
N PRO A 50 -6.07 -20.48 -7.77
CA PRO A 50 -5.92 -21.11 -9.08
C PRO A 50 -4.57 -20.88 -9.78
N ILE A 51 -3.55 -20.30 -9.10
CA ILE A 51 -2.26 -19.79 -9.64
C ILE A 51 -2.29 -19.59 -11.15
N GLN A 52 -2.33 -18.34 -11.59
CA GLN A 52 -2.18 -18.05 -13.00
C GLN A 52 -0.75 -17.60 -13.30
N THR A 53 0.15 -18.55 -13.56
CA THR A 53 1.40 -18.18 -14.24
C THR A 53 1.11 -17.88 -15.72
N ARG A 54 2.09 -17.36 -16.45
CA ARG A 54 1.95 -17.10 -17.90
C ARG A 54 1.62 -18.36 -18.72
N THR A 55 1.87 -19.56 -18.21
CA THR A 55 1.80 -20.82 -18.97
C THR A 55 1.01 -21.91 -18.28
N GLU A 56 0.74 -21.80 -16.99
CA GLU A 56 0.11 -22.85 -16.19
C GLU A 56 -0.94 -22.26 -15.28
N ARG A 57 -2.09 -22.94 -15.24
CA ARG A 57 -3.16 -22.72 -14.27
C ARG A 57 -3.25 -23.97 -13.40
N ARG A 58 -3.33 -23.80 -12.07
CA ARG A 58 -3.33 -24.95 -11.14
C ARG A 58 -4.54 -25.87 -11.35
N TYR A 59 -5.70 -25.26 -11.63
CA TYR A 59 -6.94 -25.92 -11.98
C TYR A 59 -7.84 -24.92 -12.73
N ASP A 60 -8.80 -25.41 -13.51
CA ASP A 60 -9.76 -24.58 -14.24
C ASP A 60 -10.82 -23.96 -13.30
N GLU A 61 -12.10 -24.13 -13.58
CA GLU A 61 -13.18 -23.66 -12.70
C GLU A 61 -13.49 -24.71 -11.63
N ASP A 62 -13.28 -24.35 -10.37
CA ASP A 62 -13.67 -25.15 -9.20
C ASP A 62 -14.26 -24.18 -8.15
N PRO A 63 -15.59 -23.98 -8.15
CA PRO A 63 -16.26 -23.05 -7.26
C PRO A 63 -16.09 -23.39 -5.78
N GLU A 64 -15.93 -24.67 -5.44
CA GLU A 64 -15.76 -25.10 -4.06
C GLU A 64 -14.35 -24.77 -3.55
N ARG A 65 -13.31 -25.01 -4.36
CA ARG A 65 -11.95 -24.53 -4.06
C ARG A 65 -11.93 -23.01 -3.91
N TRP A 66 -12.51 -22.31 -4.87
CA TRP A 66 -12.54 -20.86 -4.83
C TRP A 66 -13.25 -20.33 -3.59
N GLN A 67 -14.38 -20.93 -3.20
CA GLN A 67 -15.09 -20.52 -1.99
C GLN A 67 -14.24 -20.73 -0.73
N ARG A 68 -13.55 -21.87 -0.59
CA ARG A 68 -12.63 -22.09 0.54
C ARG A 68 -11.49 -21.07 0.58
N PHE A 69 -10.96 -20.69 -0.58
CA PHE A 69 -9.95 -19.63 -0.66
C PHE A 69 -10.51 -18.26 -0.23
N LEU A 70 -11.73 -17.91 -0.65
CA LEU A 70 -12.38 -16.68 -0.21
C LEU A 70 -12.64 -16.68 1.30
N ASP A 71 -13.06 -17.81 1.87
CA ASP A 71 -13.28 -17.96 3.31
C ASP A 71 -11.96 -17.77 4.09
N PHE A 72 -10.87 -18.38 3.61
CA PHE A 72 -9.51 -18.19 4.14
C PHE A 72 -9.08 -16.72 4.11
N ARG A 73 -9.24 -16.06 2.95
CA ARG A 73 -8.91 -14.63 2.78
C ARG A 73 -9.72 -13.76 3.74
N GLU A 74 -11.02 -14.04 3.89
CA GLU A 74 -11.91 -13.29 4.77
C GLU A 74 -11.54 -13.49 6.24
N GLY A 75 -11.17 -14.70 6.64
CA GLY A 75 -10.61 -15.00 7.96
C GLY A 75 -9.35 -14.18 8.25
N GLN A 76 -8.38 -14.16 7.32
CA GLN A 76 -7.14 -13.38 7.47
C GLN A 76 -7.41 -11.88 7.58
N LEU A 77 -8.32 -11.36 6.75
CA LEU A 77 -8.67 -9.94 6.80
C LEU A 77 -9.42 -9.59 8.08
N ARG A 78 -10.25 -10.48 8.60
CA ARG A 78 -10.90 -10.30 9.90
C ARG A 78 -9.86 -10.25 11.02
N GLU A 79 -8.88 -11.15 11.02
CA GLU A 79 -7.77 -11.13 11.97
C GLU A 79 -7.01 -9.81 11.88
N LEU A 80 -6.58 -9.40 10.69
CA LEU A 80 -5.81 -8.17 10.50
C LEU A 80 -6.60 -6.94 10.97
N THR A 81 -7.86 -6.84 10.57
CA THR A 81 -8.72 -5.70 10.87
C THR A 81 -9.00 -5.59 12.36
N THR A 82 -9.36 -6.70 13.01
CA THR A 82 -9.79 -6.68 14.42
C THR A 82 -8.62 -6.73 15.41
N GLN A 83 -7.50 -7.37 15.08
CA GLN A 83 -6.34 -7.44 15.98
C GLN A 83 -5.45 -6.20 15.90
N PHE A 84 -5.37 -5.58 14.72
CA PHE A 84 -4.47 -4.45 14.50
C PHE A 84 -5.19 -3.13 14.32
N GLU A 85 -6.50 -3.09 14.04
CA GLU A 85 -7.31 -1.87 13.89
C GLU A 85 -6.61 -0.83 12.99
N PRO A 86 -6.25 -1.18 11.73
CA PRO A 86 -5.52 -0.27 10.86
C PRO A 86 -6.37 0.96 10.48
N ASP A 87 -5.70 2.08 10.23
CA ASP A 87 -6.31 3.27 9.62
C ASP A 87 -6.44 3.10 8.08
N LEU A 88 -5.58 2.26 7.47
CA LEU A 88 -5.56 1.99 6.03
C LEU A 88 -5.36 0.49 5.76
N LEU A 89 -6.20 -0.09 4.90
CA LEU A 89 -5.95 -1.38 4.24
C LEU A 89 -5.65 -1.14 2.76
N TRP A 90 -4.44 -1.53 2.35
CA TRP A 90 -3.96 -1.36 0.98
C TRP A 90 -3.95 -2.71 0.27
N PHE A 91 -4.90 -2.91 -0.64
CA PHE A 91 -5.07 -4.15 -1.39
C PHE A 91 -4.28 -4.18 -2.68
N ASP A 92 -3.99 -5.38 -3.16
CA ASP A 92 -3.37 -5.63 -4.46
C ASP A 92 -3.77 -7.01 -4.99
N GLY A 93 -3.51 -7.28 -6.26
CA GLY A 93 -3.64 -8.64 -6.81
C GLY A 93 -5.07 -9.05 -7.21
N ASP A 94 -5.93 -8.09 -7.52
CA ASP A 94 -7.33 -8.33 -7.92
C ASP A 94 -7.51 -8.64 -9.43
N TRP A 95 -6.41 -8.74 -10.19
CA TRP A 95 -6.42 -8.86 -11.66
C TRP A 95 -6.26 -10.29 -12.22
N GLU A 96 -5.79 -11.27 -11.43
CA GLU A 96 -5.50 -12.60 -11.98
C GLU A 96 -6.76 -13.43 -12.27
N VAL A 97 -7.83 -13.25 -11.48
CA VAL A 97 -9.00 -14.14 -11.50
C VAL A 97 -10.29 -13.34 -11.61
N GLY A 98 -10.96 -13.40 -12.76
CA GLY A 98 -12.29 -12.83 -12.94
C GLY A 98 -12.37 -11.33 -12.62
N GLY A 99 -13.53 -10.87 -12.17
CA GLY A 99 -13.78 -9.49 -11.77
C GLY A 99 -14.42 -9.39 -10.39
N SER A 100 -14.97 -8.21 -10.05
CA SER A 100 -15.54 -7.89 -8.74
C SER A 100 -16.48 -8.98 -8.17
N ASP A 101 -17.37 -9.54 -9.01
CA ASP A 101 -18.31 -10.59 -8.58
C ASP A 101 -17.60 -11.87 -8.13
N VAL A 102 -16.52 -12.26 -8.80
CA VAL A 102 -15.73 -13.45 -8.48
C VAL A 102 -14.98 -13.25 -7.16
N TRP A 103 -14.44 -12.06 -6.95
CA TRP A 103 -13.74 -11.68 -5.72
C TRP A 103 -14.66 -11.33 -4.55
N LYS A 104 -15.98 -11.22 -4.79
CA LYS A 104 -16.99 -10.73 -3.85
C LYS A 104 -16.64 -9.36 -3.27
N SER A 105 -16.11 -8.46 -4.08
CA SER A 105 -15.43 -7.24 -3.61
C SER A 105 -16.34 -6.26 -2.89
N ALA A 106 -17.60 -6.12 -3.32
CA ALA A 106 -18.61 -5.35 -2.60
C ALA A 106 -18.88 -5.91 -1.19
N ALA A 107 -19.11 -7.22 -1.06
CA ALA A 107 -19.35 -7.87 0.22
C ALA A 107 -18.13 -7.84 1.15
N LEU A 108 -16.92 -7.94 0.56
CA LEU A 108 -15.68 -7.76 1.30
C LEU A 108 -15.59 -6.35 1.89
N ARG A 109 -15.87 -5.31 1.08
CA ARG A 109 -15.92 -3.92 1.55
C ARG A 109 -16.86 -3.76 2.74
N ASP A 110 -18.07 -4.29 2.65
CA ASP A 110 -19.07 -4.21 3.72
C ASP A 110 -18.59 -4.88 5.01
N SER A 111 -17.91 -6.03 4.88
CA SER A 111 -17.36 -6.76 6.02
C SER A 111 -16.23 -5.97 6.70
N LEU A 112 -15.32 -5.38 5.92
CA LEU A 112 -14.22 -4.56 6.44
C LEU A 112 -14.76 -3.33 7.21
N LEU A 113 -15.74 -2.62 6.65
CA LEU A 113 -16.39 -1.49 7.35
C LEU A 113 -17.19 -1.93 8.57
N THR A 114 -17.72 -3.15 8.58
CA THR A 114 -18.40 -3.68 9.77
C THR A 114 -17.41 -3.92 10.91
N TRP A 115 -16.20 -4.39 10.60
CA TRP A 115 -15.18 -4.66 11.61
C TRP A 115 -14.39 -3.42 12.03
N GLN A 116 -14.15 -2.50 11.10
CA GLN A 116 -13.48 -1.22 11.36
C GLN A 116 -14.13 -0.10 10.52
N PRO A 117 -15.13 0.62 11.05
CA PRO A 117 -15.93 1.59 10.29
C PRO A 117 -15.15 2.76 9.67
N GLU A 118 -13.99 3.12 10.22
CA GLU A 118 -13.18 4.26 9.77
C GLU A 118 -11.99 3.84 8.90
N VAL A 119 -11.84 2.56 8.55
CA VAL A 119 -10.72 2.10 7.72
C VAL A 119 -10.82 2.69 6.31
N ILE A 120 -9.70 3.23 5.82
CA ILE A 120 -9.56 3.67 4.44
C ILE A 120 -9.14 2.48 3.59
N LEU A 121 -9.77 2.31 2.42
CA LEU A 121 -9.48 1.26 1.46
C LEU A 121 -8.97 1.86 0.16
N ASN A 122 -7.90 1.31 -0.43
CA ASN A 122 -7.47 1.73 -1.75
C ASN A 122 -8.37 1.16 -2.86
N SER A 123 -8.30 1.70 -4.08
CA SER A 123 -9.14 1.29 -5.21
C SER A 123 -8.96 -0.15 -5.69
N ARG A 124 -7.92 -0.88 -5.26
CA ARG A 124 -7.57 -2.24 -5.72
C ARG A 124 -8.37 -3.36 -5.05
N ILE A 125 -9.64 -3.06 -4.79
CA ILE A 125 -10.70 -3.99 -4.41
C ILE A 125 -11.73 -4.00 -5.55
N ASN A 126 -11.25 -4.17 -6.79
CA ASN A 126 -12.00 -4.05 -8.04
C ASN A 126 -12.83 -2.75 -8.15
N GLY A 127 -12.27 -1.63 -7.71
CA GLY A 127 -12.92 -0.31 -7.79
C GLY A 127 -13.86 0.03 -6.63
N HIS A 128 -13.99 -0.83 -5.61
CA HIS A 128 -14.82 -0.56 -4.43
C HIS A 128 -14.09 0.22 -3.31
N GLY A 129 -12.94 0.83 -3.60
CA GLY A 129 -12.14 1.60 -2.63
C GLY A 129 -12.48 3.08 -2.55
N ASP A 130 -11.79 3.80 -1.67
CA ASP A 130 -12.02 5.20 -1.35
C ASP A 130 -11.15 6.18 -2.15
N TYR A 131 -10.03 5.72 -2.71
CA TYR A 131 -9.07 6.57 -3.42
C TYR A 131 -8.31 5.81 -4.52
N ALA A 132 -7.88 6.55 -5.55
CA ALA A 132 -7.14 5.99 -6.69
C ALA A 132 -5.64 5.78 -6.38
N THR A 133 -5.03 4.75 -6.98
CA THR A 133 -3.62 4.39 -6.74
C THR A 133 -2.78 4.35 -8.03
N PRO A 134 -2.46 5.50 -8.66
CA PRO A 134 -1.42 5.53 -9.68
C PRO A 134 -0.10 4.96 -9.13
N GLU A 135 0.64 4.23 -9.95
CA GLU A 135 1.83 3.49 -9.53
C GLU A 135 3.01 3.83 -10.44
N GLN A 136 4.16 4.20 -9.85
CA GLN A 136 5.45 4.55 -10.49
C GLN A 136 5.43 5.75 -11.45
N GLY A 137 4.33 6.01 -12.15
CA GLY A 137 4.16 7.13 -13.06
C GLY A 137 3.33 8.23 -12.44
N LEU A 138 3.91 9.44 -12.35
CA LEU A 138 3.12 10.63 -12.02
C LEU A 138 2.08 10.85 -13.13
N PRO A 139 0.78 10.92 -12.80
CA PRO A 139 -0.26 11.12 -13.80
C PRO A 139 -0.18 12.54 -14.39
N VAL A 140 -0.30 12.65 -15.71
CA VAL A 140 -0.38 13.96 -16.40
C VAL A 140 -1.63 14.72 -15.99
N THR A 141 -2.74 13.99 -15.87
CA THR A 141 -4.02 14.49 -15.35
C THR A 141 -4.30 13.74 -14.05
N PRO A 142 -4.36 14.43 -12.89
CA PRO A 142 -4.68 13.79 -11.62
C PRO A 142 -6.02 13.04 -11.69
N PRO A 143 -6.14 11.87 -11.02
CA PRO A 143 -7.42 11.19 -10.87
C PRO A 143 -8.48 12.10 -10.23
N GLU A 144 -9.76 11.84 -10.53
CA GLU A 144 -10.85 12.47 -9.80
C GLU A 144 -10.89 11.97 -8.34
N GLY A 145 -11.13 12.87 -7.39
CA GLY A 145 -11.20 12.54 -5.96
C GLY A 145 -9.84 12.36 -5.30
N ALA A 146 -9.83 11.65 -4.17
CA ALA A 146 -8.59 11.35 -3.45
C ALA A 146 -7.73 10.36 -4.24
N TRP A 147 -6.40 10.54 -4.20
CA TRP A 147 -5.47 9.64 -4.85
C TRP A 147 -4.10 9.64 -4.17
N GLU A 148 -3.36 8.55 -4.35
CA GLU A 148 -2.03 8.36 -3.79
C GLU A 148 -1.11 7.74 -4.85
N LEU A 149 0.02 8.41 -5.12
CA LEU A 149 1.09 7.84 -5.92
C LEU A 149 1.92 6.90 -5.05
N CYS A 150 1.95 5.61 -5.37
CA CYS A 150 2.93 4.71 -4.79
C CYS A 150 4.19 4.66 -5.67
N MET A 151 5.37 4.76 -5.05
CA MET A 151 6.64 4.87 -5.76
C MET A 151 7.81 4.25 -4.99
N THR A 152 8.67 3.54 -5.72
CA THR A 152 9.93 2.98 -5.21
C THR A 152 11.05 4.00 -5.20
N MET A 153 12.01 3.87 -4.27
CA MET A 153 13.22 4.69 -4.28
C MET A 153 14.20 4.26 -5.38
N ASN A 154 14.32 2.97 -5.67
CA ASN A 154 15.05 2.41 -6.81
C ASN A 154 14.06 1.80 -7.82
N ASP A 155 14.41 0.73 -8.53
CA ASP A 155 13.55 0.07 -9.52
C ASP A 155 12.76 -1.11 -8.94
N SER A 156 12.83 -1.33 -7.61
CA SER A 156 12.29 -2.52 -6.94
C SER A 156 11.50 -2.18 -5.67
N TRP A 157 10.39 -2.88 -5.42
CA TRP A 157 9.62 -2.78 -4.17
C TRP A 157 10.28 -3.56 -3.03
N GLY A 158 10.61 -4.83 -3.29
CA GLY A 158 11.41 -5.65 -2.37
C GLY A 158 12.90 -5.33 -2.49
N TYR A 159 13.67 -5.62 -1.45
CA TYR A 159 15.12 -5.48 -1.49
C TYR A 159 15.73 -6.33 -2.62
N GLN A 160 16.48 -5.67 -3.51
CA GLN A 160 17.28 -6.30 -4.56
C GLN A 160 18.73 -5.86 -4.40
N ASP A 161 19.63 -6.82 -4.16
CA ASP A 161 21.04 -6.54 -3.84
C ASP A 161 21.79 -5.86 -4.99
N ASN A 162 21.37 -6.12 -6.22
CA ASN A 162 21.95 -5.59 -7.46
C ASN A 162 21.24 -4.33 -7.98
N ASP A 163 20.20 -3.84 -7.29
CA ASP A 163 19.48 -2.63 -7.69
C ASP A 163 19.99 -1.42 -6.92
N HIS A 164 20.95 -0.75 -7.54
CA HIS A 164 21.55 0.48 -7.04
C HIS A 164 21.02 1.73 -7.76
N ASN A 165 19.96 1.60 -8.58
CA ASN A 165 19.43 2.71 -9.38
C ASN A 165 18.51 3.62 -8.55
N TYR A 166 19.04 4.18 -7.47
CA TYR A 166 18.27 5.04 -6.58
C TYR A 166 17.98 6.41 -7.20
N LYS A 167 16.72 6.81 -7.14
CA LYS A 167 16.27 8.18 -7.36
C LYS A 167 17.00 9.09 -6.36
N THR A 168 17.50 10.20 -6.84
CA THR A 168 18.10 11.21 -5.98
C THR A 168 17.04 11.84 -5.07
N PRO A 169 17.44 12.35 -3.90
CA PRO A 169 16.55 13.12 -3.02
C PRO A 169 15.85 14.28 -3.74
N TYR A 170 16.54 14.93 -4.68
CA TYR A 170 15.97 16.01 -5.48
C TYR A 170 14.86 15.52 -6.42
N GLN A 171 15.03 14.37 -7.06
CA GLN A 171 13.97 13.77 -7.88
C GLN A 171 12.74 13.45 -7.03
N ILE A 172 12.93 12.86 -5.85
CA ILE A 172 11.82 12.53 -4.95
C ILE A 172 11.10 13.78 -4.45
N ILE A 173 11.84 14.83 -4.06
CA ILE A 173 11.24 16.12 -3.65
C ILE A 173 10.42 16.72 -4.79
N ARG A 174 10.95 16.70 -6.02
CA ARG A 174 10.22 17.24 -7.19
C ARG A 174 8.94 16.46 -7.46
N ILE A 175 9.03 15.12 -7.45
CA ILE A 175 7.85 14.26 -7.62
C ILE A 175 6.83 14.55 -6.52
N PHE A 176 7.27 14.67 -5.26
CA PHE A 176 6.38 14.97 -4.15
C PHE A 176 5.69 16.33 -4.32
N ALA A 177 6.43 17.36 -4.74
CA ALA A 177 5.85 18.67 -5.00
C ALA A 177 4.82 18.64 -6.15
N ASP A 178 5.08 17.88 -7.21
CA ASP A 178 4.13 17.71 -8.32
C ASP A 178 2.88 16.91 -7.88
N VAL A 179 3.04 15.90 -7.02
CA VAL A 179 1.93 15.15 -6.40
C VAL A 179 1.06 16.08 -5.54
N LEU A 180 1.66 16.90 -4.69
CA LEU A 180 0.95 17.88 -3.87
C LEU A 180 0.19 18.90 -4.72
N ALA A 181 0.80 19.37 -5.82
CA ALA A 181 0.14 20.29 -6.74
C ALA A 181 -1.10 19.66 -7.41
N GLY A 182 -1.07 18.36 -7.67
CA GLY A 182 -2.23 17.60 -8.12
C GLY A 182 -3.22 17.18 -7.02
N GLY A 183 -2.98 17.59 -5.76
CA GLY A 183 -3.84 17.26 -4.62
C GLY A 183 -3.74 15.81 -4.14
N GLY A 184 -2.66 15.10 -4.48
CA GLY A 184 -2.46 13.69 -4.11
C GLY A 184 -1.57 13.49 -2.88
N ASN A 185 -1.52 12.23 -2.44
CA ASN A 185 -0.57 11.74 -1.46
C ASN A 185 0.60 11.02 -2.15
N LEU A 186 1.78 11.01 -1.52
CA LEU A 186 2.92 10.19 -1.96
C LEU A 186 3.18 9.08 -0.93
N LEU A 187 3.03 7.84 -1.36
CA LEU A 187 3.46 6.66 -0.63
C LEU A 187 4.84 6.22 -1.16
N LEU A 188 5.89 6.63 -0.46
CA LEU A 188 7.27 6.31 -0.83
C LEU A 188 7.72 5.01 -0.15
N ASP A 189 8.09 4.03 -0.96
CA ASP A 189 8.43 2.68 -0.53
C ASP A 189 9.86 2.58 0.07
N ILE A 190 10.01 1.60 0.96
CA ILE A 190 11.31 1.15 1.48
C ILE A 190 11.39 -0.38 1.34
N GLY A 191 12.58 -0.86 0.96
CA GLY A 191 12.87 -2.29 0.85
C GLY A 191 13.93 -2.70 1.88
N PRO A 192 13.54 -3.15 3.09
CA PRO A 192 14.49 -3.62 4.11
C PRO A 192 15.25 -4.87 3.66
N ARG A 193 16.49 -5.02 4.13
CA ARG A 193 17.31 -6.23 3.97
C ARG A 193 16.69 -7.40 4.75
N ALA A 194 17.12 -8.61 4.42
CA ALA A 194 16.66 -9.83 5.09
C ALA A 194 16.94 -9.87 6.61
N ASP A 195 17.93 -9.11 7.09
CA ASP A 195 18.23 -8.96 8.52
C ASP A 195 17.36 -7.90 9.23
N GLY A 196 16.48 -7.23 8.48
CA GLY A 196 15.58 -6.18 8.96
C GLY A 196 16.17 -4.78 8.95
N THR A 197 17.40 -4.58 8.49
CA THR A 197 18.00 -3.25 8.38
C THR A 197 17.51 -2.52 7.12
N ILE A 198 17.41 -1.19 7.19
CA ILE A 198 17.11 -0.36 6.02
C ILE A 198 18.44 -0.02 5.32
N PRO A 199 18.55 -0.18 3.99
CA PRO A 199 19.75 0.23 3.24
C PRO A 199 20.14 1.70 3.49
N GLU A 200 21.43 1.99 3.58
CA GLU A 200 21.96 3.33 3.90
C GLU A 200 21.54 4.38 2.88
N GLU A 201 21.40 3.99 1.61
CA GLU A 201 20.93 4.83 0.52
C GLU A 201 19.49 5.32 0.77
N GLN A 202 18.61 4.41 1.19
CA GLN A 202 17.23 4.74 1.53
C GLN A 202 17.16 5.65 2.76
N VAL A 203 17.97 5.38 3.79
CA VAL A 203 18.08 6.25 4.98
C VAL A 203 18.52 7.66 4.59
N ALA A 204 19.58 7.79 3.78
CA ALA A 204 20.11 9.08 3.35
C ALA A 204 19.10 9.89 2.53
N ILE A 205 18.27 9.22 1.72
CA ILE A 205 17.14 9.81 0.99
C ILE A 205 16.08 10.33 1.97
N LEU A 206 15.63 9.47 2.90
CA LEU A 206 14.58 9.80 3.86
C LEU A 206 14.99 10.96 4.78
N GLU A 207 16.25 11.02 5.23
CA GLU A 207 16.75 12.12 6.04
C GLU A 207 16.75 13.45 5.28
N LYS A 208 17.11 13.43 3.99
CA LYS A 208 17.08 14.63 3.14
C LYS A 208 15.65 15.07 2.86
N LEU A 209 14.75 14.14 2.60
CA LEU A 209 13.33 14.42 2.43
C LEU A 209 12.75 15.00 3.72
N GLY A 210 13.03 14.40 4.88
CA GLY A 210 12.56 14.87 6.19
C GLY A 210 13.05 16.30 6.53
N ARG A 211 14.29 16.65 6.19
CA ARG A 211 14.77 18.04 6.32
C ARG A 211 13.99 19.00 5.42
N TRP A 212 13.71 18.60 4.18
CA TRP A 212 12.95 19.43 3.25
C TRP A 212 11.49 19.58 3.67
N THR A 213 10.81 18.50 4.07
CA THR A 213 9.41 18.58 4.51
C THR A 213 9.24 19.38 5.80
N SER A 214 10.20 19.29 6.72
CA SER A 214 10.20 20.11 7.94
C SER A 214 10.34 21.60 7.65
N ALA A 215 11.16 21.97 6.66
CA ALA A 215 11.35 23.37 6.27
C ALA A 215 10.19 23.95 5.46
N ASN A 216 9.34 23.10 4.86
CA ASN A 216 8.26 23.49 3.95
C ASN A 216 6.88 22.98 4.42
N SER A 217 6.70 22.73 5.72
CA SER A 217 5.53 22.04 6.28
C SER A 217 4.20 22.72 5.93
N GLU A 218 4.18 24.05 5.87
CA GLU A 218 2.99 24.85 5.55
C GLU A 218 2.49 24.65 4.10
N ALA A 219 3.38 24.26 3.20
CA ALA A 219 3.06 23.97 1.79
C ALA A 219 2.76 22.48 1.54
N ILE A 220 2.70 21.66 2.59
CA ILE A 220 2.53 20.20 2.48
C ILE A 220 1.34 19.73 3.31
N TYR A 221 1.34 20.06 4.59
CA TYR A 221 0.39 19.48 5.53
C TYR A 221 -0.86 20.33 5.62
N GLY A 222 -2.00 19.69 5.36
CA GLY A 222 -3.29 20.38 5.39
C GLY A 222 -3.50 21.33 4.21
N THR A 223 -2.80 21.12 3.11
CA THR A 223 -3.06 21.81 1.85
C THR A 223 -3.97 21.00 0.93
N THR A 224 -4.44 21.62 -0.14
CA THR A 224 -5.18 20.99 -1.25
C THR A 224 -4.46 21.24 -2.58
N ALA A 225 -5.03 20.72 -3.68
CA ALA A 225 -4.50 20.90 -5.03
C ALA A 225 -4.21 22.39 -5.33
N GLY A 226 -3.12 22.62 -6.06
CA GLY A 226 -2.65 23.95 -6.42
C GLY A 226 -3.52 24.68 -7.45
N ILE A 227 -3.06 25.87 -7.84
CA ILE A 227 -3.69 26.61 -8.94
C ILE A 227 -3.41 25.92 -10.30
N PRO A 228 -4.27 26.13 -11.31
CA PRO A 228 -4.06 25.57 -12.64
C PRO A 228 -2.72 25.98 -13.27
N ALA A 229 -2.23 25.14 -14.18
CA ALA A 229 -1.04 25.42 -14.96
C ALA A 229 -1.15 26.76 -15.72
N GLY A 230 -0.02 27.47 -15.85
CA GLY A 230 0.06 28.76 -16.53
C GLY A 230 -0.08 29.99 -15.64
N HIS A 231 -0.53 29.83 -14.39
CA HIS A 231 -0.62 30.93 -13.41
C HIS A 231 0.68 31.14 -12.61
N PHE A 232 1.46 30.08 -12.39
CA PHE A 232 2.77 30.12 -11.75
C PHE A 232 3.71 29.11 -12.42
N TYR A 233 5.01 29.41 -12.45
CA TYR A 233 6.03 28.52 -13.00
C TYR A 233 6.57 27.58 -11.91
N GLY A 234 5.79 26.56 -11.56
CA GLY A 234 6.15 25.53 -10.59
C GLY A 234 4.93 24.89 -9.91
N PRO A 235 5.14 23.85 -9.09
CA PRO A 235 4.09 23.27 -8.27
C PRO A 235 3.63 24.30 -7.22
N THR A 236 2.33 24.31 -6.95
CA THR A 236 1.71 25.16 -5.93
C THR A 236 0.74 24.31 -5.12
N THR A 237 0.40 24.78 -3.93
CA THR A 237 -0.61 24.17 -3.07
C THR A 237 -1.47 25.27 -2.48
N LEU A 238 -2.76 25.02 -2.28
CA LEU A 238 -3.65 25.95 -1.59
C LEU A 238 -3.77 25.53 -0.12
N SER A 239 -3.68 26.50 0.80
CA SER A 239 -3.98 26.22 2.21
C SER A 239 -5.48 25.97 2.41
N LYS A 240 -5.85 25.26 3.48
CA LYS A 240 -7.25 24.98 3.85
C LYS A 240 -8.10 26.22 4.12
N ASP A 241 -7.47 27.37 4.36
CA ASP A 241 -8.12 28.66 4.61
C ASP A 241 -8.25 29.55 3.36
N GLN A 242 -7.80 29.06 2.20
CA GLN A 242 -7.90 29.76 0.92
C GLN A 242 -9.30 29.73 0.31
#